data_AF-A0A2U8DNV0-F1
#
_entry.id   AF-A0A2U8DNV0-F1
#
_cell.length_a   1.000
_cell.length_b   1.000
_cell.length_c   1.000
_cell.angle_alpha   90.00
_cell.angle_beta   90.00
_cell.angle_gamma   90.00
#
_symmetry.space_group_name_H-M   'P 1'
#
loop_
_entity.id
_entity.type
_entity.pdbx_description
1 polymer ?
#
loop_
_entity_poly.entity_id
_entity_poly.type
_entity_poly.pdbx_seq_one_letter_code
_entity_poly.pdbx_strand_id
1 'polypeptide(L)'
;MIFYHFSSEKYSKLIPQLGEKRHLGDSKTIGKKVTFLTTNPNMFYENDNGGNFFEYRYILNIDKNDPHLYADDKFNNMLEKFNRTFGSRRGTFKWFFYDNPLDYICISKWNEKLCRFS
;
A
#
# COMPACT_ATOMS: atom_id res chain seq x y z
N MET A 1 -14.62 -1.74 -0.93
CA MET A 1 -13.79 -0.55 -1.25
C MET A 1 -12.51 -1.06 -1.92
N ILE A 2 -12.01 -0.34 -2.92
CA ILE A 2 -10.83 -0.76 -3.67
C ILE A 2 -9.56 -0.35 -2.95
N PHE A 3 -8.67 -1.31 -2.75
CA PHE A 3 -7.33 -1.12 -2.22
C PHE A 3 -6.28 -1.70 -3.16
N TYR A 4 -5.06 -1.23 -3.00
CA TYR A 4 -3.89 -1.68 -3.76
C TYR A 4 -2.81 -2.17 -2.80
N HIS A 5 -2.19 -3.29 -3.16
CA HIS A 5 -0.95 -3.77 -2.57
C HIS A 5 0.13 -3.83 -3.64
N PHE A 6 1.38 -3.54 -3.28
CA PHE A 6 2.51 -3.52 -4.20
C PHE A 6 3.63 -4.40 -3.65
N SER A 7 4.24 -5.20 -4.53
CA SER A 7 5.34 -6.11 -4.18
C SER A 7 6.37 -6.20 -5.31
N SER A 8 7.61 -6.51 -4.97
CA SER A 8 8.65 -6.93 -5.93
C SER A 8 8.45 -8.38 -6.40
N GLU A 9 7.74 -9.20 -5.62
CA GLU A 9 7.52 -10.61 -5.89
C GLU A 9 6.08 -10.93 -6.30
N LYS A 10 5.92 -12.01 -7.06
CA LYS A 10 4.61 -12.54 -7.42
C LYS A 10 4.08 -13.47 -6.34
N TYR A 11 2.87 -13.21 -5.87
CA TYR A 11 2.17 -14.01 -4.87
C TYR A 11 0.89 -14.61 -5.45
N SER A 12 0.66 -15.89 -5.17
CA SER A 12 -0.61 -16.56 -5.45
C SER A 12 -1.71 -16.10 -4.50
N LYS A 13 -1.35 -15.77 -3.25
CA LYS A 13 -2.24 -15.22 -2.22
C LYS A 13 -1.48 -14.22 -1.37
N LEU A 14 -2.17 -13.17 -0.90
CA LEU A 14 -1.58 -12.18 -0.02
C LEU A 14 -1.72 -12.65 1.42
N ILE A 15 -0.64 -13.22 1.95
CA ILE A 15 -0.56 -13.65 3.34
C ILE A 15 0.13 -12.53 4.14
N PRO A 16 -0.45 -12.04 5.24
CA PRO A 16 0.19 -11.06 6.10
C PRO A 16 1.60 -11.50 6.50
N GLN A 17 2.57 -10.61 6.28
CA GLN A 17 3.97 -10.85 6.63
C GLN A 17 4.38 -9.92 7.77
N LEU A 18 5.42 -10.29 8.50
CA LEU A 18 6.00 -9.40 9.51
C LEU A 18 6.41 -8.11 8.80
N GLY A 19 5.77 -7.00 9.15
CA GLY A 19 6.13 -5.72 8.57
C GLY A 19 7.57 -5.41 8.94
N GLU A 20 8.46 -5.33 7.95
CA GLU A 20 9.76 -4.70 8.16
C GLU A 20 9.50 -3.28 8.67
N LYS A 21 10.19 -2.85 9.73
CA LYS A 21 10.06 -1.52 10.30
C LYS A 21 10.24 -0.47 9.20
N ARG A 22 9.14 0.03 8.61
CA ARG A 22 9.13 1.22 7.79
C ARG A 22 8.30 2.30 8.47
N HIS A 23 8.99 3.42 8.62
CA HIS A 23 8.60 4.76 9.02
C HIS A 23 7.24 4.93 9.70
N LEU A 24 7.32 5.17 11.01
CA LEU A 24 6.30 5.86 11.81
C LEU A 24 4.99 5.10 12.05
N GLY A 25 4.91 3.79 11.85
CA GLY A 25 3.75 2.99 12.24
C GLY A 25 3.39 3.10 13.73
N ASP A 26 2.09 3.16 13.99
CA ASP A 26 1.49 3.12 15.32
C ASP A 26 1.98 1.88 16.10
N SER A 27 2.06 1.96 17.43
CA SER A 27 2.59 0.87 18.28
C SER A 27 1.82 -0.46 18.11
N LYS A 28 0.62 -0.39 17.54
CA LYS A 28 -0.30 -1.52 17.31
C LYS A 28 0.14 -2.48 16.22
N THR A 29 1.04 -2.11 15.30
CA THR A 29 1.50 -2.98 14.19
C THR A 29 2.93 -3.50 14.39
N ILE A 30 3.67 -3.00 15.39
CA ILE A 30 5.01 -3.48 15.71
C ILE A 30 4.93 -4.95 16.14
N GLY A 31 5.63 -5.82 15.42
CA GLY A 31 5.66 -7.26 15.69
C GLY A 31 4.43 -8.04 15.20
N LYS A 32 3.50 -7.40 14.49
CA LYS A 32 2.35 -8.08 13.88
C LYS A 32 2.59 -8.36 12.39
N LYS A 33 1.99 -9.45 11.93
CA LYS A 33 1.94 -9.78 10.50
C LYS A 33 0.81 -8.99 9.85
N VAL A 34 1.11 -8.16 8.87
CA VAL A 34 0.13 -7.34 8.14
C VAL A 34 0.44 -7.30 6.66
N THR A 35 -0.59 -7.14 5.83
CA THR A 35 -0.50 -6.72 4.45
C THR A 35 -0.72 -5.21 4.38
N PHE A 36 0.20 -4.50 3.72
CA PHE A 36 0.10 -3.06 3.53
C PHE A 36 -0.82 -2.77 2.34
N LEU A 37 -1.78 -1.89 2.57
CA LEU A 37 -2.78 -1.49 1.60
C LEU A 37 -2.77 0.02 1.43
N THR A 38 -3.03 0.49 0.23
CA THR A 38 -3.17 1.92 -0.07
C THR A 38 -4.34 2.17 -1.00
N THR A 39 -4.90 3.38 -0.95
CA THR A 39 -5.84 3.85 -1.97
C THR A 39 -5.14 4.49 -3.17
N ASN A 40 -3.80 4.57 -3.18
CA ASN A 40 -3.05 5.02 -4.34
C ASN A 40 -2.93 3.89 -5.40
N PRO A 41 -3.52 4.04 -6.60
CA PRO A 41 -3.38 3.04 -7.67
C PRO A 41 -2.00 3.03 -8.33
N ASN A 42 -1.20 4.08 -8.12
CA ASN A 42 0.03 4.36 -8.86
C ASN A 42 1.19 4.63 -7.89
N MET A 43 1.76 3.55 -7.33
CA MET A 43 2.98 3.65 -6.54
C MET A 43 4.21 3.51 -7.44
N PHE A 44 5.16 4.41 -7.25
CA PHE A 44 6.48 4.35 -7.86
C PHE A 44 7.51 4.58 -6.76
N TYR A 45 8.43 3.63 -6.61
CA TYR A 45 9.58 3.77 -5.73
C TYR A 45 10.80 3.44 -6.57
N GLU A 46 11.65 4.43 -6.83
CA GLU A 46 12.82 4.25 -7.69
C GLU A 46 13.79 3.23 -7.09
N ASN A 47 14.21 2.25 -7.89
CA ASN A 47 15.27 1.30 -7.54
C ASN A 47 16.63 1.80 -8.06
N ASP A 48 17.71 1.10 -7.72
CA ASP A 48 19.08 1.50 -8.09
C ASP A 48 19.33 1.59 -9.61
N ASN A 49 18.45 1.00 -10.41
CA ASN A 49 18.52 1.01 -11.87
C ASN A 49 17.62 2.09 -12.51
N GLY A 50 17.01 2.99 -11.71
CA GLY A 50 16.07 4.02 -12.18
C GLY A 50 14.68 3.47 -12.57
N GLY A 51 14.41 2.19 -12.31
CA GLY A 51 13.11 1.55 -12.54
C GLY A 51 12.22 1.58 -11.29
N ASN A 52 11.02 1.02 -11.40
CA ASN A 52 10.17 0.86 -10.21
C ASN A 52 10.62 -0.37 -9.40
N PHE A 53 10.76 -0.20 -8.09
CA PHE A 53 11.02 -1.29 -7.15
C PHE A 53 9.86 -2.28 -7.10
N PHE A 54 8.62 -1.80 -7.26
CA PHE A 54 7.46 -2.66 -7.26
C PHE A 54 7.22 -3.25 -8.65
N GLU A 55 7.37 -4.57 -8.78
CA GLU A 55 7.06 -5.29 -10.02
C GLU A 55 5.58 -5.60 -10.18
N TYR A 56 4.85 -5.80 -9.08
CA TYR A 56 3.47 -6.26 -9.07
C TYR A 56 2.57 -5.31 -8.30
N ARG A 57 1.39 -5.03 -8.86
CA ARG A 57 0.28 -4.36 -8.20
C ARG A 57 -0.92 -5.30 -8.13
N TYR A 58 -1.42 -5.52 -6.93
CA TYR A 58 -2.60 -6.29 -6.62
C TYR A 58 -3.76 -5.35 -6.32
N ILE A 59 -4.94 -5.64 -6.85
CA ILE A 59 -6.18 -4.91 -6.61
C ILE A 59 -7.07 -5.78 -5.73
N LEU A 60 -7.57 -5.20 -4.64
CA LEU A 60 -8.40 -5.87 -3.66
C LEU A 60 -9.73 -5.14 -3.51
N ASN A 61 -10.79 -5.88 -3.21
CA ASN A 61 -12.07 -5.30 -2.81
C ASN A 61 -12.40 -5.77 -1.38
N ILE A 62 -12.26 -4.87 -0.42
CA ILE A 62 -12.43 -5.17 1.01
C ILE A 62 -13.57 -4.30 1.56
N ASP A 63 -14.43 -4.85 2.43
CA ASP A 63 -15.41 -4.03 3.13
C ASP A 63 -14.70 -2.97 3.99
N LYS A 64 -15.17 -1.72 3.94
CA LYS A 64 -14.62 -0.64 4.76
C LYS A 64 -14.83 -0.88 6.26
N ASN A 65 -15.81 -1.72 6.63
CA ASN A 65 -16.13 -2.08 8.00
C ASN A 65 -15.51 -3.42 8.40
N ASP A 66 -14.64 -4.02 7.58
CA ASP A 66 -13.99 -5.28 7.89
C ASP A 66 -13.14 -5.13 9.17
N PRO A 67 -13.32 -6.00 10.19
CA PRO A 67 -12.63 -5.89 11.47
C PRO A 67 -11.11 -6.11 11.37
N HIS A 68 -10.62 -6.69 10.28
CA HIS A 68 -9.21 -6.90 10.00
C HIS A 68 -8.55 -5.72 9.30
N LEU A 69 -9.31 -4.70 8.90
CA LEU A 69 -8.82 -3.52 8.20
C LEU A 69 -8.58 -2.35 9.17
N TYR A 70 -7.33 -1.87 9.23
CA TYR A 70 -6.91 -0.78 10.09
C TYR A 70 -6.34 0.37 9.27
N ALA A 71 -6.77 1.60 9.51
CA ALA A 71 -6.14 2.76 8.91
C ALA A 71 -4.79 3.06 9.60
N ASP A 72 -3.78 3.49 8.84
CA ASP A 72 -2.58 4.11 9.41
C ASP A 72 -2.87 5.56 9.79
N ASP A 73 -3.65 5.76 10.86
CA ASP A 73 -4.10 7.09 11.27
C ASP A 73 -2.93 8.05 11.50
N LYS A 74 -1.81 7.55 12.03
CA LYS A 74 -0.63 8.38 12.28
C LYS A 74 -0.02 8.91 10.98
N PHE A 75 0.24 8.05 10.00
CA PHE A 75 0.76 8.49 8.71
C PHE A 75 -0.25 9.33 7.94
N ASN A 76 -1.52 8.89 7.92
CA ASN A 76 -2.59 9.59 7.20
C ASN A 76 -2.81 11.00 7.74
N ASN A 77 -2.82 11.20 9.07
CA ASN A 77 -2.96 12.52 9.69
C ASN A 77 -1.73 13.41 9.41
N MET A 78 -0.52 12.82 9.38
CA MET A 78 0.69 13.54 9.02
C MET A 78 0.64 14.05 7.58
N LEU A 79 0.25 13.19 6.64
CA LEU A 79 0.11 13.53 5.23
C LEU A 79 -0.95 14.61 5.03
N GLU A 80 -2.08 14.51 5.73
CA GLU A 80 -3.13 15.53 5.69
C GLU A 80 -2.61 16.89 6.19
N LYS A 81 -1.90 16.93 7.32
CA LYS A 81 -1.30 18.16 7.86
C LYS A 81 -0.28 18.76 6.89
N PHE A 82 0.56 17.92 6.28
CA PHE A 82 1.52 18.35 5.27
C PHE A 82 0.81 19.00 4.07
N ASN A 83 -0.20 18.31 3.52
CA ASN A 83 -0.97 18.80 2.38
C ASN A 83 -1.67 20.13 2.67
N ARG A 84 -2.27 20.27 3.87
CA ARG A 84 -2.89 21.54 4.31
C ARG A 84 -1.85 22.66 4.43
N THR A 85 -0.69 22.39 5.04
CA THR A 85 0.37 23.39 5.28
C THR A 85 0.94 23.94 3.98
N PHE A 86 1.20 23.08 3.00
CA PHE A 86 1.86 23.48 1.75
C PHE A 86 0.90 23.75 0.59
N GLY A 87 -0.42 23.80 0.84
CA GLY A 87 -1.44 23.97 -0.21
C GLY A 87 -1.38 22.88 -1.29
N SER A 88 -0.72 21.76 -0.98
CA SER A 88 -0.46 20.69 -1.92
C SER A 88 -1.72 19.82 -2.04
N ARG A 89 -2.25 19.72 -3.26
CA ARG A 89 -3.25 18.69 -3.62
C ARG A 89 -2.60 17.33 -3.90
N ARG A 90 -1.28 17.16 -3.70
CA ARG A 90 -0.59 15.89 -3.98
C ARG A 90 -1.04 14.82 -2.99
N GLY A 91 -1.86 13.90 -3.50
CA GLY A 91 -2.15 12.60 -2.91
C GLY A 91 -3.22 12.61 -1.81
N THR A 92 -4.48 12.43 -2.20
CA THR A 92 -5.59 12.02 -1.31
C THR A 92 -5.53 10.51 -1.00
N PHE A 93 -4.34 9.91 -1.01
CA PHE A 93 -4.21 8.51 -0.72
C PHE A 93 -4.10 8.29 0.78
N LYS A 94 -4.54 7.12 1.21
CA LYS A 94 -4.53 6.68 2.59
C LYS A 94 -3.89 5.30 2.66
N TRP A 95 -3.13 5.08 3.72
CA TRP A 95 -2.54 3.79 4.04
C TRP A 95 -3.37 3.05 5.06
N PHE A 96 -3.39 1.73 4.90
CA PHE A 96 -4.10 0.77 5.72
C PHE A 96 -3.25 -0.48 5.93
N PHE A 97 -3.58 -1.22 6.99
CA PHE A 97 -3.04 -2.52 7.31
C PHE A 97 -4.18 -3.53 7.31
N TYR A 98 -3.87 -4.75 6.89
CA TYR A 98 -4.82 -5.86 6.96
C TYR A 98 -4.13 -7.10 7.54
N ASP A 99 -4.72 -7.76 8.54
CA ASP A 99 -4.03 -8.79 9.32
C ASP A 99 -4.52 -10.23 9.09
N ASN A 100 -5.35 -10.45 8.08
CA ASN A 100 -5.84 -11.77 7.67
C ASN A 100 -5.44 -12.08 6.20
N PRO A 101 -5.34 -13.35 5.74
CA PRO A 101 -5.06 -13.63 4.34
C PRO A 101 -6.12 -13.04 3.39
N LEU A 102 -5.64 -12.52 2.27
CA LEU A 102 -6.44 -11.81 1.29
C LEU A 102 -6.33 -12.45 -0.10
N ASP A 103 -7.48 -12.55 -0.75
CA ASP A 103 -7.57 -12.83 -2.18
C ASP A 103 -7.66 -11.50 -2.94
N TYR A 104 -6.91 -11.38 -4.03
CA TYR A 104 -6.96 -10.23 -4.92
C TYR A 104 -7.90 -10.51 -6.10
N ILE A 105 -8.54 -9.47 -6.61
CA ILE A 105 -9.43 -9.56 -7.77
C ILE A 105 -8.68 -9.37 -9.10
N CYS A 106 -7.52 -8.72 -9.06
CA CYS A 106 -6.69 -8.47 -10.24
C CYS A 106 -5.23 -8.27 -9.82
N ILE A 107 -4.30 -8.68 -10.70
CA ILE A 107 -2.86 -8.42 -10.60
C ILE A 107 -2.38 -7.82 -11.92
N SER A 108 -1.54 -6.80 -11.84
CA SER A 108 -0.90 -6.14 -12.98
C SER A 108 0.60 -6.08 -12.76
N LYS A 109 1.38 -6.16 -13.84
CA LYS A 109 2.84 -6.08 -13.78
C LYS A 109 3.30 -4.68 -14.19
N TRP A 110 4.37 -4.19 -13.57
CA TRP A 110 5.02 -2.96 -14.00
C TRP A 110 5.52 -3.10 -15.44
N ASN A 111 5.23 -2.08 -16.25
CA ASN A 111 5.69 -1.97 -17.61
C ASN A 111 6.71 -0.83 -17.71
N GLU A 112 7.99 -1.18 -17.81
CA GLU A 112 9.10 -0.23 -17.89
C GLU A 112 8.98 0.74 -19.07
N LYS A 113 8.45 0.28 -20.21
CA LYS A 113 8.32 1.14 -21.40
C LYS A 113 7.22 2.19 -21.26
N LEU A 114 6.15 1.84 -20.54
CA LEU A 114 4.99 2.71 -20.35
C LEU A 114 5.03 3.47 -19.01
N CYS A 115 6.03 3.20 -18.17
CA CYS A 115 6.16 3.72 -16.81
C CYS A 115 4.86 3.60 -15.99
N ARG A 116 4.17 2.45 -16.10
CA ARG A 116 2.90 2.19 -15.39
C ARG A 116 2.63 0.69 -15.23
N PHE A 117 1.73 0.35 -14.32
CA PHE A 117 1.20 -1.02 -14.21
C PHE A 117 0.20 -1.32 -15.33
N SER A 118 0.39 -2.44 -16.03
CA SER A 118 -0.46 -2.94 -17.12
C SER A 118 -0.92 -4.37 -16.87
#